data_AF-A0A534HLG5-F1
#
_entry.id   AF-A0A534HLG5-F1
#
_cell.length_a   1.000
_cell.length_b   1.000
_cell.length_c   1.000
_cell.angle_alpha   90.00
_cell.angle_beta   90.00
_cell.angle_gamma   90.00
#
_symmetry.space_group_name_H-M   'P 1'
#
loop_
_entity.id
_entity.type
_entity.pdbx_description
1 polymer ?
#
loop_
_entity_poly.entity_id
_entity_poly.type
_entity_poly.pdbx_seq_one_letter_code
_entity_poly.pdbx_strand_id
1 'polypeptide(L)'
;AIALYRMRGSQARSALIAGSISTAFRIGRALRDAWTTRANALQAVLSATSGFLAFQGKISDLNRRTEGGFARGTVAIRGTRPYSGQTLEIEFQNENLIATRDGRPLVSVPDLITVLDGETATPITTERLRYGLRVSVIAMPCDPRWRTKKGLGIVGPECFGYSNPYRPVEQLLRSTRGTG
;
A
#
# COMPACT_ATOMS: atom_id res chain seq x y z
N ALA A 1 9.41 10.55 -23.88
CA ALA A 1 8.40 9.48 -24.03
C ALA A 1 9.14 8.16 -24.28
N ILE A 2 8.62 7.03 -23.77
CA ILE A 2 9.21 5.69 -23.94
C ILE A 2 8.16 4.78 -24.57
N ALA A 3 8.52 4.00 -25.59
CA ALA A 3 7.67 2.98 -26.21
C ALA A 3 8.44 1.66 -26.29
N LEU A 4 7.97 0.63 -25.58
CA LEU A 4 8.62 -0.67 -25.42
C LEU A 4 7.56 -1.80 -25.51
N TYR A 5 8.02 -3.06 -25.59
CA TYR A 5 7.19 -4.26 -25.52
C TYR A 5 6.07 -4.36 -26.57
N ARG A 6 6.41 -4.18 -27.86
CA ARG A 6 5.46 -4.43 -28.97
C ARG A 6 4.87 -5.83 -28.83
N MET A 7 3.55 -5.93 -28.75
CA MET A 7 2.83 -7.19 -28.55
C MET A 7 1.55 -7.25 -29.37
N ARG A 8 1.12 -8.47 -29.71
CA ARG A 8 -0.19 -8.73 -30.33
C ARG A 8 -1.31 -8.55 -29.30
N GLY A 9 -2.53 -8.27 -29.76
CA GLY A 9 -3.69 -8.14 -28.87
C GLY A 9 -3.99 -9.39 -28.03
N SER A 10 -3.70 -10.58 -28.55
CA SER A 10 -3.79 -11.85 -27.79
C SER A 10 -2.78 -11.90 -26.64
N GLN A 11 -1.54 -11.46 -26.87
CA GLN A 11 -0.51 -11.38 -25.84
C GLN A 11 -0.89 -10.37 -24.76
N ALA A 12 -1.37 -9.18 -25.17
CA ALA A 12 -1.85 -8.16 -24.24
C ALA A 12 -2.98 -8.68 -23.33
N ARG A 13 -3.98 -9.37 -23.89
CA ARG A 13 -5.07 -9.97 -23.10
C ARG A 13 -4.58 -10.97 -22.05
N SER A 14 -3.54 -11.74 -22.36
CA SER A 14 -2.97 -12.71 -21.42
C SER A 14 -2.05 -12.09 -20.36
N ALA A 15 -1.35 -11.00 -20.70
CA ALA A 15 -0.31 -10.41 -19.86
C ALA A 15 -0.82 -9.26 -18.95
N LEU A 16 -1.86 -8.54 -19.36
CA LEU A 16 -2.37 -7.39 -18.61
C LEU A 16 -3.24 -7.81 -17.42
N ILE A 17 -3.15 -7.04 -16.35
CA ILE A 17 -4.10 -7.10 -15.23
C ILE A 17 -5.35 -6.32 -15.68
N ALA A 18 -6.39 -7.06 -16.07
CA ALA A 18 -7.61 -6.49 -16.61
C ALA A 18 -8.33 -5.63 -15.56
N GLY A 19 -8.91 -4.51 -16.00
CA GLY A 19 -9.72 -3.64 -15.13
C GLY A 19 -8.94 -2.77 -14.14
N SER A 20 -7.61 -2.69 -14.23
CA SER A 20 -6.79 -1.82 -13.39
C SER A 20 -7.19 -0.34 -13.52
N ILE A 21 -7.35 0.16 -14.74
CA ILE A 21 -7.81 1.53 -15.02
C ILE A 21 -9.25 1.75 -14.53
N SER A 22 -10.15 0.79 -14.75
CA SER A 22 -11.52 0.85 -14.24
C SER A 22 -11.55 0.89 -12.71
N THR A 23 -10.64 0.18 -12.05
CA THR A 23 -10.49 0.20 -10.59
C THR A 23 -10.00 1.56 -10.10
N ALA A 24 -8.98 2.14 -10.75
CA ALA A 24 -8.53 3.50 -10.43
C ALA A 24 -9.67 4.52 -10.57
N PHE A 25 -10.48 4.42 -11.64
CA PHE A 25 -11.64 5.28 -11.83
C PHE A 25 -12.70 5.08 -10.74
N ARG A 26 -12.96 3.83 -10.32
CA ARG A 26 -13.89 3.50 -9.23
C ARG A 26 -13.45 4.13 -7.91
N ILE A 27 -12.16 4.04 -7.58
CA ILE A 27 -11.58 4.65 -6.37
C ILE A 27 -11.74 6.17 -6.40
N GLY A 28 -11.36 6.81 -7.51
CA GLY A 28 -11.48 8.26 -7.67
C GLY A 28 -12.93 8.75 -7.58
N ARG A 29 -13.88 8.00 -8.14
CA ARG A 29 -15.32 8.28 -8.00
C ARG A 29 -15.77 8.15 -6.54
N ALA A 30 -15.43 7.04 -5.88
CA ALA A 30 -15.82 6.79 -4.49
C ALA A 30 -15.30 7.88 -3.53
N LEU A 31 -14.05 8.35 -3.73
CA LEU A 31 -13.50 9.48 -2.98
C LEU A 31 -14.27 10.78 -3.22
N ARG A 32 -14.51 11.13 -4.49
CA ARG A 32 -15.23 12.35 -4.85
C ARG A 32 -16.65 12.37 -4.28
N ASP A 33 -17.36 11.25 -4.39
CA ASP A 33 -18.72 11.12 -3.86
C ASP A 33 -18.72 11.25 -2.33
N ALA A 34 -17.74 10.62 -1.66
CA ALA A 34 -17.59 10.73 -0.21
C ALA A 34 -17.30 12.17 0.24
N TRP A 35 -16.42 12.90 -0.44
CA TRP A 35 -16.15 14.30 -0.13
C TRP A 35 -17.38 15.19 -0.35
N THR A 36 -18.09 14.99 -1.46
CA THR A 36 -19.28 15.78 -1.83
C THR A 36 -20.41 15.59 -0.81
N THR A 37 -20.59 14.36 -0.34
CA THR A 37 -21.62 13.99 0.64
C THR A 37 -21.17 14.09 2.10
N ARG A 38 -19.91 14.48 2.34
CA ARG A 38 -19.25 14.45 3.67
C ARG A 38 -19.31 13.08 4.36
N ALA A 39 -19.33 12.01 3.57
CA ALA A 39 -19.24 10.64 4.08
C ALA A 39 -17.78 10.28 4.44
N ASN A 40 -17.59 9.11 5.06
CA ASN A 40 -16.27 8.62 5.44
C ASN A 40 -15.45 8.18 4.21
N ALA A 41 -14.54 9.03 3.75
CA ALA A 41 -13.70 8.80 2.57
C ALA A 41 -12.79 7.56 2.70
N LEU A 42 -12.26 7.29 3.90
CA LEU A 42 -11.45 6.09 4.14
C LEU A 42 -12.27 4.82 3.94
N GLN A 43 -13.49 4.76 4.48
CA GLN A 43 -14.37 3.60 4.28
C GLN A 43 -14.78 3.42 2.82
N ALA A 44 -14.99 4.52 2.09
CA ALA A 44 -15.26 4.48 0.66
C ALA A 44 -14.10 3.85 -0.12
N VAL A 45 -12.85 4.22 0.17
CA VAL A 45 -11.66 3.63 -0.46
C VAL A 45 -11.50 2.15 -0.11
N LEU A 46 -11.63 1.79 1.18
CA LEU A 46 -11.53 0.40 1.63
C LEU A 46 -12.56 -0.49 0.92
N SER A 47 -13.79 -0.01 0.79
CA SER A 47 -14.86 -0.72 0.08
C SER A 47 -14.58 -0.86 -1.42
N ALA A 48 -14.12 0.22 -2.07
CA ALA A 48 -13.81 0.23 -3.50
C ALA A 48 -12.62 -0.67 -3.90
N THR A 49 -11.74 -0.97 -2.93
CA THR A 49 -10.48 -1.70 -3.14
C THR A 49 -10.49 -3.10 -2.53
N SER A 50 -11.53 -3.46 -1.76
CA SER A 50 -11.48 -4.61 -0.84
C SER A 50 -10.24 -4.56 0.08
N GLY A 51 -9.82 -3.35 0.41
CA GLY A 51 -8.64 -3.07 1.21
C GLY A 51 -8.88 -3.21 2.70
N PHE A 52 -7.79 -3.18 3.45
CA PHE A 52 -7.77 -3.27 4.90
C PHE A 52 -7.09 -2.04 5.48
N LEU A 53 -7.64 -1.51 6.57
CA LEU A 53 -6.93 -0.52 7.37
C LEU A 53 -5.81 -1.23 8.13
N ALA A 54 -4.56 -0.88 7.84
CA ALA A 54 -3.39 -1.45 8.49
C ALA A 54 -2.98 -0.65 9.73
N PHE A 55 -3.05 0.69 9.66
CA PHE A 55 -2.63 1.58 10.74
C PHE A 55 -3.18 3.00 10.59
N GLN A 56 -3.25 3.76 11.69
CA GLN A 56 -3.51 5.20 11.68
C GLN A 56 -2.60 5.90 12.67
N GLY A 57 -2.05 7.04 12.27
CA GLY A 57 -1.13 7.75 13.13
C GLY A 57 -0.58 9.04 12.54
N LYS A 58 0.49 9.53 13.16
CA LYS A 58 1.24 10.72 12.74
C LYS A 58 2.66 10.31 12.36
N ILE A 59 3.15 10.78 11.23
CA ILE A 59 4.54 10.57 10.82
C ILE A 59 5.44 11.23 11.87
N SER A 60 6.28 10.43 12.52
CA SER A 60 7.21 10.83 13.57
C SER A 60 8.67 10.83 13.14
N ASP A 61 8.99 10.14 12.05
CA ASP A 61 10.33 10.20 11.46
C ASP A 61 10.26 9.85 9.97
N LEU A 62 11.19 10.40 9.21
CA LEU A 62 11.32 10.15 7.77
C LEU A 62 12.80 10.29 7.37
N ASN A 63 13.39 9.17 6.97
CA ASN A 63 14.71 9.13 6.37
C ASN A 63 14.56 8.80 4.88
N ARG A 64 15.08 9.67 4.00
CA ARG A 64 15.05 9.46 2.56
C ARG A 64 16.41 9.78 1.95
N ARG A 65 16.86 8.90 1.07
CA ARG A 65 18.11 9.02 0.32
C ARG A 65 17.84 8.67 -1.14
N THR A 66 18.58 9.29 -2.03
CA THR A 66 18.58 8.91 -3.45
C THR A 66 19.78 8.00 -3.68
N GLU A 67 19.53 6.72 -3.93
CA GLU A 67 20.56 5.71 -4.11
C GLU A 67 20.28 4.94 -5.41
N GLY A 68 21.27 4.86 -6.30
CA GLY A 68 21.13 4.16 -7.59
C GLY A 68 20.02 4.72 -8.50
N GLY A 69 19.62 5.99 -8.31
CA GLY A 69 18.52 6.61 -9.03
C GLY A 69 17.12 6.35 -8.45
N PHE A 70 17.03 5.65 -7.30
CA PHE A 70 15.78 5.35 -6.61
C PHE A 70 15.68 6.14 -5.31
N ALA A 71 14.45 6.57 -4.97
CA ALA A 71 14.19 7.20 -3.66
C ALA A 71 14.04 6.10 -2.60
N ARG A 72 15.10 5.76 -1.87
CA ARG A 72 15.07 4.74 -0.81
C ARG A 72 14.90 5.39 0.55
N GLY A 73 14.14 4.77 1.44
CA GLY A 73 13.97 5.35 2.77
C GLY A 73 13.08 4.55 3.70
N THR A 74 12.92 5.11 4.88
CA THR A 74 12.04 4.61 5.93
C THR A 74 11.17 5.74 6.46
N VAL A 75 9.91 5.43 6.78
CA VAL A 75 9.01 6.33 7.47
C VAL A 75 8.48 5.65 8.72
N ALA A 76 8.56 6.34 9.85
CA ALA A 76 7.99 5.87 11.12
C ALA A 76 6.72 6.66 11.43
N ILE A 77 5.67 5.94 11.82
CA ILE A 77 4.35 6.48 12.11
C ILE A 77 3.98 6.07 13.54
N ARG A 78 3.82 7.05 14.43
CA ARG A 78 3.32 6.82 15.79
C ARG A 78 1.81 6.72 15.76
N GLY A 79 1.28 5.65 16.33
CA GLY A 79 -0.14 5.35 16.30
C GLY A 79 -0.98 6.35 17.08
N THR A 80 -2.08 6.77 16.47
CA THR A 80 -3.22 7.41 17.15
C THR A 80 -4.28 6.37 17.45
N ARG A 81 -5.27 6.66 18.30
CA ARG A 81 -6.33 5.69 18.62
C ARG A 81 -6.93 5.09 17.33
N PRO A 82 -7.14 3.76 17.27
CA PRO A 82 -6.95 2.77 18.35
C PRO A 82 -5.50 2.27 18.53
N TYR A 83 -4.55 2.69 17.71
CA TYR A 83 -3.15 2.22 17.70
C TYR A 83 -2.22 2.97 18.68
N SER A 84 -2.75 3.64 19.69
CA SER A 84 -1.94 4.40 20.65
C SER A 84 -0.87 3.53 21.31
N GLY A 85 0.37 4.03 21.37
CA GLY A 85 1.53 3.30 21.91
C GLY A 85 2.24 2.38 20.91
N GLN A 86 1.64 2.12 19.75
CA GLN A 86 2.23 1.30 18.69
C GLN A 86 2.95 2.19 17.66
N THR A 87 3.87 1.59 16.92
CA THR A 87 4.60 2.24 15.81
C THR A 87 4.54 1.38 14.56
N LEU A 88 4.20 2.01 13.44
CA LEU A 88 4.35 1.40 12.12
C LEU A 88 5.57 2.01 11.43
N GLU A 89 6.47 1.15 10.97
CA GLU A 89 7.58 1.52 10.10
C GLU A 89 7.29 1.00 8.69
N ILE A 90 7.49 1.86 7.69
CA ILE A 90 7.38 1.47 6.28
C ILE A 90 8.73 1.72 5.63
N GLU A 91 9.28 0.68 5.02
CA GLU A 91 10.43 0.81 4.14
C GLU A 91 9.95 0.95 2.70
N PHE A 92 10.57 1.87 1.96
CA PHE A 92 10.19 2.19 0.60
C PHE A 92 11.40 2.37 -0.32
N GLN A 93 11.18 2.10 -1.60
CA GLN A 93 11.92 2.70 -2.69
C GLN A 93 11.01 3.73 -3.37
N ASN A 94 10.90 3.73 -4.71
CA ASN A 94 9.88 4.52 -5.38
C ASN A 94 8.46 4.18 -4.88
N GLU A 95 8.25 2.93 -4.46
CA GLU A 95 7.00 2.43 -3.85
C GLU A 95 7.24 1.87 -2.44
N ASN A 96 6.18 1.78 -1.64
CA ASN A 96 6.21 1.15 -0.31
C ASN A 96 6.39 -0.37 -0.44
N LEU A 97 7.38 -0.94 0.25
CA LEU A 97 7.78 -2.34 0.06
C LEU A 97 7.34 -3.25 1.20
N ILE A 98 7.54 -2.81 2.44
CA ILE A 98 7.17 -3.57 3.64
C ILE A 98 6.73 -2.62 4.73
N ALA A 99 5.68 -3.01 5.46
CA ALA A 99 5.18 -2.31 6.62
C ALA A 99 5.29 -3.23 7.83
N THR A 100 5.98 -2.77 8.87
CA THR A 100 6.28 -3.52 10.09
C THR A 100 5.68 -2.78 11.28
N ARG A 101 4.87 -3.47 12.09
CA ARG A 101 4.27 -2.90 13.29
C ARG A 101 4.96 -3.49 14.51
N ASP A 102 5.60 -2.63 15.31
CA ASP A 102 6.35 -3.01 16.52
C ASP A 102 7.31 -4.19 16.27
N GLY A 103 8.07 -4.12 15.18
CA GLY A 103 9.04 -5.15 14.78
C GLY A 103 8.46 -6.39 14.08
N ARG A 104 7.13 -6.48 13.89
CA ARG A 104 6.47 -7.60 13.19
C ARG A 104 5.93 -7.19 11.83
N PRO A 105 6.33 -7.86 10.72
CA PRO A 105 5.78 -7.56 9.41
C PRO A 105 4.27 -7.71 9.38
N LEU A 106 3.60 -6.65 8.91
CA LEU A 106 2.16 -6.55 8.81
C LEU A 106 1.68 -6.72 7.38
N VAL A 107 2.44 -6.16 6.42
CA VAL A 107 2.15 -6.21 4.98
C VAL A 107 3.48 -6.10 4.23
N SER A 108 3.60 -6.81 3.11
CA SER A 108 4.73 -6.64 2.19
C SER A 108 4.25 -6.76 0.75
N VAL A 109 5.08 -6.31 -0.19
CA VAL A 109 4.94 -6.65 -1.61
C VAL A 109 4.77 -8.18 -1.80
N PRO A 110 4.02 -8.62 -2.83
CA PRO A 110 3.35 -7.79 -3.85
C PRO A 110 2.04 -7.13 -3.43
N ASP A 111 1.51 -7.36 -2.23
CA ASP A 111 0.32 -6.63 -1.77
C ASP A 111 0.65 -5.13 -1.63
N LEU A 112 -0.30 -4.26 -1.98
CA LEU A 112 -0.05 -2.83 -2.07
C LEU A 112 -0.13 -2.21 -0.67
N ILE A 113 0.87 -1.40 -0.32
CA ILE A 113 0.85 -0.55 0.88
C ILE A 113 0.65 0.89 0.42
N THR A 114 -0.42 1.53 0.88
CA THR A 114 -0.76 2.90 0.46
C THR A 114 -0.94 3.79 1.68
N VAL A 115 -0.19 4.89 1.70
CA VAL A 115 -0.32 5.95 2.70
C VAL A 115 -1.31 6.97 2.19
N LEU A 116 -2.36 7.22 2.98
CA LEU A 116 -3.39 8.20 2.69
C LEU A 116 -3.30 9.34 3.69
N ASP A 117 -3.62 10.55 3.24
CA ASP A 117 -3.90 11.67 4.13
C ASP A 117 -5.00 11.29 5.13
N GLY A 118 -4.77 11.60 6.41
CA GLY A 118 -5.60 11.13 7.51
C GLY A 118 -7.00 11.73 7.55
N GLU A 119 -7.24 12.83 6.85
CA GLU A 119 -8.52 13.54 6.83
C GLU A 119 -9.26 13.31 5.50
N THR A 120 -8.55 13.47 4.38
CA THR A 120 -9.15 13.43 3.04
C THR A 120 -9.12 12.05 2.39
N ALA A 121 -8.33 11.10 2.92
CA ALA A 121 -8.03 9.82 2.28
C ALA A 121 -7.38 9.95 0.88
N THR A 122 -6.77 11.11 0.57
CA THR A 122 -6.00 11.32 -0.66
C THR A 122 -4.66 10.57 -0.57
N PRO A 123 -4.23 9.83 -1.60
CA PRO A 123 -2.95 9.13 -1.57
C PRO A 123 -1.75 10.09 -1.48
N ILE A 124 -0.81 9.76 -0.61
CA ILE A 124 0.46 10.47 -0.44
C ILE A 124 1.56 9.60 -1.02
N THR A 125 2.24 10.09 -2.05
CA THR A 125 3.36 9.38 -2.67
C THR A 125 4.58 9.38 -1.74
N THR A 126 5.49 8.42 -1.95
CA THR A 126 6.72 8.30 -1.16
C THR A 126 7.49 9.61 -1.16
N GLU A 127 7.51 10.37 -2.25
CA GLU A 127 8.19 11.66 -2.38
C GLU A 127 7.51 12.80 -1.61
N ARG A 128 6.22 12.67 -1.32
CA ARG A 128 5.38 13.67 -0.63
C ARG A 128 5.22 13.42 0.87
N LEU A 129 5.66 12.28 1.38
CA LEU A 129 5.72 12.01 2.82
C LEU A 129 6.52 13.10 3.55
N ARG A 130 6.01 13.64 4.66
CA ARG A 130 6.67 14.65 5.49
C ARG A 130 6.42 14.37 6.96
N TYR A 131 7.38 14.75 7.80
CA TYR A 131 7.20 14.72 9.25
C TYR A 131 5.91 15.48 9.65
N GLY A 132 5.17 14.90 10.58
CA GLY A 132 4.02 15.53 11.19
C GLY A 132 2.68 15.32 10.48
N LEU A 133 2.66 14.76 9.27
CA LEU A 133 1.40 14.43 8.59
C LEU A 133 0.61 13.38 9.39
N ARG A 134 -0.70 13.61 9.52
CA ARG A 134 -1.65 12.59 9.98
C ARG A 134 -2.00 11.71 8.80
N VAL A 135 -1.90 10.40 8.97
CA VAL A 135 -2.05 9.45 7.86
C VAL A 135 -2.86 8.23 8.27
N SER A 136 -3.54 7.65 7.29
CA SER A 136 -4.09 6.29 7.35
C SER A 136 -3.31 5.41 6.39
N VAL A 137 -2.79 4.29 6.88
CA VAL A 137 -2.11 3.30 6.05
C VAL A 137 -3.08 2.19 5.75
N ILE A 138 -3.36 1.98 4.46
CA ILE A 138 -4.19 0.88 3.99
C ILE A 138 -3.33 -0.14 3.25
N ALA A 139 -3.84 -1.35 3.19
CA ALA A 139 -3.24 -2.42 2.43
C ALA A 139 -4.28 -3.09 1.52
N MET A 140 -3.89 -3.38 0.28
CA MET A 140 -4.78 -3.94 -0.73
C MET A 140 -4.20 -5.25 -1.27
N PRO A 141 -5.02 -6.30 -1.42
CA PRO A 141 -4.56 -7.55 -2.00
C PRO A 141 -4.09 -7.33 -3.44
N CYS A 142 -2.97 -7.92 -3.80
CA CYS A 142 -2.49 -7.94 -5.18
C CYS A 142 -3.30 -8.91 -6.06
N ASP A 143 -3.14 -8.77 -7.38
CA ASP A 143 -3.70 -9.75 -8.33
C ASP A 143 -3.13 -11.16 -8.05
N PRO A 144 -3.96 -12.23 -8.06
CA PRO A 144 -3.50 -13.59 -7.79
C PRO A 144 -2.30 -14.06 -8.63
N ARG A 145 -2.10 -13.50 -9.83
CA ARG A 145 -0.94 -13.80 -10.68
C ARG A 145 0.39 -13.47 -9.99
N TRP A 146 0.43 -12.44 -9.16
CA TRP A 146 1.62 -12.06 -8.40
C TRP A 146 1.94 -12.98 -7.23
N ARG A 147 0.96 -13.76 -6.77
CA ARG A 147 1.10 -14.70 -5.64
C ARG A 147 1.66 -16.06 -6.06
N THR A 148 1.81 -16.29 -7.37
CA THR A 148 2.44 -17.50 -7.91
C THR A 148 3.93 -17.51 -7.58
N LYS A 149 4.57 -18.69 -7.55
CA LYS A 149 6.03 -18.80 -7.38
C LYS A 149 6.82 -17.91 -8.36
N LYS A 150 6.35 -17.82 -9.62
CA LYS A 150 6.96 -16.96 -10.63
C LYS A 150 6.75 -15.48 -10.34
N GLY A 151 5.54 -15.08 -9.92
CA GLY A 151 5.25 -13.70 -9.53
C GLY A 151 6.08 -13.25 -8.34
N LEU A 152 6.12 -14.07 -7.29
CA LEU A 152 6.93 -13.81 -6.09
C LEU A 152 8.43 -13.79 -6.39
N GLY A 153 8.91 -14.59 -7.35
CA GLY A 153 10.30 -14.53 -7.81
C GLY A 153 10.68 -13.26 -8.57
N ILE A 154 9.71 -12.37 -8.87
CA ILE A 154 9.95 -11.09 -9.57
C ILE A 154 9.72 -9.90 -8.62
N VAL A 155 8.68 -9.96 -7.79
CA VAL A 155 8.23 -8.83 -6.95
C VAL A 155 7.97 -9.20 -5.50
N GLY A 156 8.36 -10.41 -5.08
CA GLY A 156 8.21 -10.83 -3.69
C GLY A 156 9.21 -10.14 -2.76
N PRO A 157 9.01 -10.24 -1.44
CA PRO A 157 9.87 -9.59 -0.44
C PRO A 157 11.35 -9.96 -0.59
N GLU A 158 11.65 -11.22 -0.91
CA GLU A 158 13.01 -11.72 -1.11
C GLU A 158 13.76 -10.99 -2.24
N CYS A 159 13.07 -10.57 -3.30
CA CYS A 159 13.65 -9.79 -4.41
C CYS A 159 14.16 -8.42 -3.96
N PHE A 160 13.68 -7.93 -2.81
CA PHE A 160 14.08 -6.66 -2.21
C PHE A 160 15.01 -6.85 -0.99
N GLY A 161 15.41 -8.08 -0.68
CA GLY A 161 16.31 -8.41 0.43
C GLY A 161 15.62 -8.68 1.76
N TYR A 162 14.29 -8.84 1.79
CA TYR A 162 13.55 -9.17 3.00
C TYR A 162 13.49 -10.69 3.20
N SER A 163 13.88 -11.17 4.39
CA SER A 163 13.89 -12.59 4.73
C SER A 163 12.51 -13.17 5.10
N ASN A 164 11.50 -12.31 5.23
CA ASN A 164 10.17 -12.73 5.67
C ASN A 164 9.36 -13.31 4.49
N PRO A 165 8.79 -14.51 4.61
CA PRO A 165 8.01 -15.11 3.54
C PRO A 165 6.75 -14.29 3.27
N TYR A 166 6.38 -14.15 2.00
CA TYR A 166 5.15 -13.49 1.61
C TYR A 166 3.93 -14.19 2.23
N ARG A 167 3.04 -13.39 2.84
CA ARG A 167 1.73 -13.83 3.33
C ARG A 167 0.67 -12.85 2.85
N PRO A 168 -0.45 -13.33 2.27
CA PRO A 168 -1.52 -12.46 1.83
C PRO A 168 -2.06 -11.56 2.94
N VAL A 169 -2.23 -10.27 2.62
CA VAL A 169 -2.70 -9.25 3.55
C VAL A 169 -4.02 -9.61 4.23
N GLU A 170 -4.94 -10.24 3.50
CA GLU A 170 -6.23 -10.65 4.07
C GLU A 170 -6.09 -11.71 5.17
N GLN A 171 -5.00 -12.49 5.19
CA GLN A 171 -4.73 -13.45 6.26
C GLN A 171 -4.13 -12.76 7.49
N LEU A 172 -3.33 -11.72 7.28
CA LEU A 172 -2.66 -10.97 8.36
C LEU A 172 -3.61 -10.00 9.07
N LEU A 173 -4.48 -9.33 8.32
CA LEU A 173 -5.34 -8.26 8.86
C LEU A 173 -6.74 -8.73 9.24
N ARG A 174 -7.26 -9.84 8.70
CA ARG A 174 -8.53 -10.43 9.20
C ARG A 174 -8.35 -11.12 10.55
N SER A 175 -7.20 -11.76 10.81
CA SER A 175 -6.93 -12.41 12.10
C SER A 175 -6.83 -11.41 13.26
N THR A 176 -6.62 -10.13 12.98
CA THR A 176 -6.52 -9.07 14.00
C THR A 176 -7.89 -8.54 14.45
N ARG A 177 -9.00 -8.90 13.77
CA ARG A 177 -10.37 -8.49 14.15
C ARG A 177 -11.03 -9.40 15.22
N GLY A 178 -10.30 -10.37 15.79
CA GLY A 178 -10.83 -11.40 16.69
C GLY A 178 -10.61 -11.20 18.19
N THR A 179 -10.02 -10.07 18.63
CA THR A 179 -9.78 -9.80 20.06
C THR A 179 -10.06 -8.32 20.34
N GLY A 180 -11.31 -8.00 20.61
CA GLY A 180 -11.79 -6.69 21.02
C GLY A 180 -13.19 -6.80 21.57
#